data_AF-A0A2V7HFY6-F1
#
_entry.id   AF-A0A2V7HFY6-F1
#
_cell.length_a   1.000
_cell.length_b   1.000
_cell.length_c   1.000
_cell.angle_alpha   90.00
_cell.angle_beta   90.00
_cell.angle_gamma   90.00
#
_symmetry.space_group_name_H-M   'P 1'
#
loop_
_entity.id
_entity.type
_entity.pdbx_description
1 polymer ?
#
loop_
_entity_poly.entity_id
_entity_poly.type
_entity_poly.pdbx_seq_one_letter_code
_entity_poly.pdbx_strand_id
1 'polypeptide(L)'
;MSATSSGKSGTSAITVTAAPPVVTTVIVAPTSASVVAGSTVTLQATVKDQNGNVISGQTITWSSDNTPVATVNSSGVVTGVVAGSATITATSSGKSGTASITVTAPPPPPPPGGTLLFEEDFEDANISSRGWYDNTNVLISTAEHIAGSTASAQYHFLTGATVPTSSSQRHKFTPSNSFYLSYYVKYSTNWVGSGQAYQPHEFYTLSTLDGDYDGPSQNFLDVYVEHNYQNGGRPRIAIQDNKSVNYSYGALPNNLIAVTENRSVGGCNGMVESNIYSECFNFGSYWYNDKQLTGPVEFQPNPGPGYKNDWNFVEAYFQLNTIVNGIGQADGVVQYWFNGTLVIDRHDILFRTGAHPTLQFTQFLIAPYIGDGSPVDQSMWIDNLRVATGRIP
;
A
#
# COMPACT_ATOMS: atom_id res chain seq x y z
N MET A 1 -26.14 -57.80 -44.94
CA MET A 1 -25.66 -58.07 -46.32
C MET A 1 -26.65 -59.01 -46.99
N SER A 2 -26.90 -58.85 -48.30
CA SER A 2 -27.78 -59.72 -49.09
C SER A 2 -27.00 -60.36 -50.24
N ALA A 3 -27.16 -61.66 -50.41
CA ALA A 3 -26.65 -62.39 -51.56
C ALA A 3 -27.81 -63.03 -52.32
N THR A 4 -27.73 -63.04 -53.65
CA THR A 4 -28.77 -63.57 -54.52
C THR A 4 -28.17 -64.61 -55.46
N SER A 5 -28.78 -65.79 -55.56
CA SER A 5 -28.41 -66.82 -56.53
C SER A 5 -29.66 -67.54 -57.03
N SER A 6 -29.79 -67.66 -58.35
CA SER A 6 -30.87 -68.38 -59.05
C SER A 6 -32.27 -68.11 -58.49
N GLY A 7 -32.61 -66.83 -58.28
CA GLY A 7 -33.94 -66.39 -57.84
C GLY A 7 -34.23 -66.57 -56.34
N LYS A 8 -33.26 -67.03 -55.53
CA LYS A 8 -33.38 -67.09 -54.07
C LYS A 8 -32.48 -66.03 -53.42
N SER A 9 -33.03 -65.33 -52.43
CA SER A 9 -32.29 -64.36 -51.62
C SER A 9 -32.10 -64.89 -50.20
N GLY A 10 -30.88 -64.72 -49.68
CA GLY A 10 -30.57 -64.89 -48.27
C GLY A 10 -30.13 -63.55 -47.70
N THR A 11 -30.71 -63.15 -46.58
CA THR A 11 -30.27 -61.97 -45.81
C THR A 11 -29.61 -62.44 -44.52
N SER A 12 -28.45 -61.86 -44.22
CA SER A 12 -27.85 -61.94 -42.89
C SER A 12 -27.84 -60.56 -42.27
N ALA A 13 -28.41 -60.46 -41.07
CA ALA A 13 -28.26 -59.29 -40.22
C ALA A 13 -26.94 -59.45 -39.44
N ILE A 14 -26.07 -58.45 -39.52
CA ILE A 14 -24.96 -58.30 -38.58
C ILE A 14 -25.40 -57.21 -37.62
N THR A 15 -25.63 -57.58 -36.37
CA THR A 15 -25.87 -56.60 -35.30
C THR A 15 -24.52 -56.21 -34.74
N VAL A 16 -24.07 -54.98 -35.03
CA VAL A 16 -22.92 -54.39 -34.35
C VAL A 16 -23.43 -53.76 -33.06
N THR A 17 -23.12 -54.36 -31.92
CA THR A 17 -23.43 -53.78 -30.62
C THR A 17 -22.32 -52.79 -30.27
N ALA A 18 -22.66 -51.52 -30.09
CA ALA A 18 -21.70 -50.52 -29.63
C ALA A 18 -21.20 -50.88 -28.22
N ALA A 19 -19.90 -50.68 -27.97
CA ALA A 19 -19.32 -50.85 -26.64
C ALA A 19 -19.98 -49.87 -25.64
N PRO A 20 -20.18 -50.27 -24.37
CA PRO A 20 -20.71 -49.38 -23.35
C PRO A 20 -19.87 -48.09 -23.21
N PRO A 21 -20.48 -46.94 -22.85
CA PRO A 21 -19.73 -45.71 -22.60
C PRO A 21 -18.82 -45.89 -21.38
N VAL A 22 -17.54 -45.57 -21.54
CA VAL A 22 -16.54 -45.59 -20.45
C VAL A 22 -15.94 -44.21 -20.28
N VAL A 23 -15.67 -43.80 -19.04
CA VAL A 23 -15.06 -42.50 -18.75
C VAL A 23 -13.67 -42.42 -19.39
N THR A 24 -13.47 -41.47 -20.28
CA THR A 24 -12.16 -41.21 -20.90
C THR A 24 -11.60 -39.85 -20.52
N THR A 25 -12.47 -38.85 -20.34
CA THR A 25 -12.08 -37.46 -20.14
C THR A 25 -12.87 -36.82 -19.00
N VAL A 26 -12.19 -36.03 -18.17
CA VAL A 26 -12.81 -35.12 -17.20
C VAL A 26 -12.34 -33.71 -17.53
N ILE A 27 -13.29 -32.79 -17.74
CA ILE A 27 -13.01 -31.39 -18.07
C ILE A 27 -13.47 -30.54 -16.91
N VAL A 28 -12.58 -29.69 -16.38
CA VAL A 28 -12.93 -28.72 -15.34
C VAL A 28 -13.06 -27.33 -15.95
N ALA A 29 -14.14 -26.63 -15.60
CA ALA A 29 -14.41 -25.27 -16.05
C ALA A 29 -14.81 -24.37 -14.86
N PRO A 30 -14.31 -23.13 -14.79
CA PRO A 30 -13.25 -22.57 -15.64
C PRO A 30 -11.90 -23.28 -15.41
N THR A 31 -10.99 -23.22 -16.40
CA THR A 31 -9.64 -23.80 -16.29
C THR A 31 -8.73 -22.97 -15.39
N SER A 32 -9.10 -21.71 -15.13
CA SER A 32 -8.47 -20.88 -14.11
C SER A 32 -9.50 -19.93 -13.47
N ALA A 33 -9.28 -19.57 -12.21
CA ALA A 33 -10.06 -18.56 -11.52
C ALA A 33 -9.21 -17.78 -10.51
N SER A 34 -9.61 -16.53 -10.25
CA SER A 34 -9.10 -15.73 -9.14
C SER A 34 -10.17 -15.62 -8.05
N VAL A 35 -9.78 -15.79 -6.79
CA VAL A 35 -10.70 -15.71 -5.64
C VAL A 35 -10.05 -14.93 -4.51
N VAL A 36 -10.81 -14.05 -3.88
CA VAL A 36 -10.35 -13.34 -2.68
C VAL A 36 -10.33 -14.33 -1.50
N ALA A 37 -9.31 -14.28 -0.63
CA ALA A 37 -9.27 -15.10 0.58
C ALA A 37 -10.54 -14.86 1.44
N GLY A 38 -11.14 -15.95 1.94
CA GLY A 38 -12.44 -15.95 2.60
C GLY A 38 -13.66 -16.01 1.66
N SER A 39 -13.47 -15.84 0.35
CA SER A 39 -14.54 -15.99 -0.66
C SER A 39 -14.50 -17.35 -1.34
N THR A 40 -15.53 -17.64 -2.14
CA THR A 40 -15.67 -18.91 -2.86
C THR A 40 -15.85 -18.73 -4.37
N VAL A 41 -15.38 -19.72 -5.13
CA VAL A 41 -15.69 -19.87 -6.56
C VAL A 41 -16.10 -21.32 -6.84
N THR A 42 -17.06 -21.52 -7.74
CA THR A 42 -17.53 -22.87 -8.09
C THR A 42 -16.87 -23.34 -9.39
N LEU A 43 -16.28 -24.53 -9.35
CA LEU A 43 -15.80 -25.25 -10.51
C LEU A 43 -16.83 -26.31 -10.92
N GLN A 44 -16.99 -26.52 -12.22
CA GLN A 44 -17.80 -27.60 -12.78
C GLN A 44 -16.94 -28.62 -13.49
N ALA A 45 -17.22 -29.91 -13.23
CA ALA A 45 -16.56 -31.02 -13.89
C ALA A 45 -17.52 -31.72 -14.85
N THR A 46 -17.14 -31.80 -16.13
CA THR A 46 -17.87 -32.53 -17.18
C THR A 46 -17.14 -33.81 -17.52
N VAL A 47 -17.81 -34.96 -17.35
CA VAL A 47 -17.25 -36.28 -17.67
C VAL A 47 -17.71 -36.74 -19.05
N LYS A 48 -16.79 -37.24 -19.88
CA LYS A 48 -17.07 -37.68 -21.25
C LYS A 48 -16.60 -39.11 -21.55
N ASP A 49 -17.31 -39.75 -22.48
CA ASP A 49 -17.01 -41.08 -23.00
C ASP A 49 -15.95 -41.07 -24.12
N GLN A 50 -15.59 -42.25 -24.63
CA GLN A 50 -14.64 -42.42 -25.73
C GLN A 50 -15.06 -41.74 -27.05
N ASN A 51 -16.33 -41.39 -27.20
CA ASN A 51 -16.90 -40.73 -28.37
C ASN A 51 -17.12 -39.23 -28.14
N GLY A 52 -16.75 -38.70 -26.96
CA GLY A 52 -16.93 -37.30 -26.59
C GLY A 52 -18.32 -36.94 -26.05
N ASN A 53 -19.20 -37.93 -25.84
CA ASN A 53 -20.53 -37.71 -25.25
C ASN A 53 -20.43 -37.52 -23.74
N VAL A 54 -21.30 -36.69 -23.17
CA VAL A 54 -21.35 -36.47 -21.71
C VAL A 54 -21.92 -37.70 -21.01
N ILE A 55 -21.25 -38.14 -19.94
CA ILE A 55 -21.73 -39.20 -19.04
C ILE A 55 -22.24 -38.55 -17.75
N SER A 56 -23.54 -38.66 -17.48
CA SER A 56 -24.16 -38.16 -16.24
C SER A 56 -24.08 -39.16 -15.09
N GLY A 57 -24.32 -38.70 -13.86
CA GLY A 57 -24.38 -39.54 -12.66
C GLY A 57 -23.03 -40.11 -12.19
N GLN A 58 -21.93 -39.67 -12.79
CA GLN A 58 -20.59 -40.09 -12.37
C GLN A 58 -20.22 -39.49 -11.01
N THR A 59 -19.58 -40.28 -10.17
CA THR A 59 -18.99 -39.77 -8.93
C THR A 59 -17.73 -38.98 -9.26
N ILE A 60 -17.64 -37.77 -8.71
CA ILE A 60 -16.50 -36.86 -8.91
C ILE A 60 -15.87 -36.62 -7.54
N THR A 61 -14.57 -36.90 -7.43
CA THR A 61 -13.78 -36.60 -6.24
C THR A 61 -12.94 -35.36 -6.51
N TRP A 62 -13.01 -34.38 -5.63
CA TRP A 62 -12.25 -33.14 -5.71
C TRP A 62 -11.07 -33.15 -4.74
N SER A 63 -9.95 -32.53 -5.13
CA SER A 63 -8.77 -32.35 -4.28
C SER A 63 -8.05 -31.05 -4.61
N SER A 64 -7.31 -30.52 -3.64
CA SER A 64 -6.41 -29.37 -3.78
C SER A 64 -4.98 -29.81 -3.49
N ASP A 65 -4.02 -29.35 -4.28
CA ASP A 65 -2.58 -29.58 -4.02
C ASP A 65 -2.04 -28.73 -2.86
N ASN A 66 -2.75 -27.66 -2.47
CA ASN A 66 -2.32 -26.69 -1.47
C ASN A 66 -3.50 -26.22 -0.61
N THR A 67 -3.92 -27.08 0.31
CA THR A 67 -5.05 -26.79 1.22
C THR A 67 -4.84 -25.60 2.17
N PRO A 68 -3.61 -25.24 2.60
CA PRO A 68 -3.39 -23.97 3.30
C PRO A 68 -3.74 -22.73 2.47
N VAL A 69 -3.68 -22.80 1.13
CA VAL A 69 -4.00 -21.69 0.21
C VAL A 69 -5.45 -21.75 -0.27
N ALA A 70 -5.93 -22.90 -0.74
CA ALA A 70 -7.31 -23.06 -1.20
C ALA A 70 -7.82 -24.48 -0.91
N THR A 71 -9.07 -24.56 -0.43
CA THR A 71 -9.77 -25.84 -0.20
C THR A 71 -10.91 -26.02 -1.21
N VAL A 72 -11.35 -27.25 -1.46
CA VAL A 72 -12.47 -27.56 -2.34
C VAL A 72 -13.37 -28.60 -1.68
N ASN A 73 -14.68 -28.44 -1.78
CA ASN A 73 -15.64 -29.42 -1.25
C ASN A 73 -16.10 -30.42 -2.33
N SER A 74 -16.93 -31.39 -1.93
CA SER A 74 -17.46 -32.43 -2.83
C SER A 74 -18.33 -31.89 -3.98
N SER A 75 -18.84 -30.67 -3.87
CA SER A 75 -19.65 -30.00 -4.90
C SER A 75 -18.82 -29.15 -5.86
N GLY A 76 -17.48 -29.16 -5.75
CA GLY A 76 -16.59 -28.33 -6.57
C GLY A 76 -16.56 -26.85 -6.16
N VAL A 77 -17.06 -26.51 -4.96
CA VAL A 77 -16.94 -25.16 -4.41
C VAL A 77 -15.56 -25.01 -3.78
N VAL A 78 -14.76 -24.13 -4.34
CA VAL A 78 -13.42 -23.77 -3.88
C VAL A 78 -13.53 -22.60 -2.92
N THR A 79 -12.85 -22.66 -1.77
CA THR A 79 -12.72 -21.57 -0.79
C THR A 79 -11.27 -21.12 -0.74
N GLY A 80 -11.02 -19.82 -0.98
CA GLY A 80 -9.70 -19.24 -0.79
C GLY A 80 -9.40 -19.06 0.69
N VAL A 81 -8.20 -19.45 1.15
CA VAL A 81 -7.80 -19.41 2.57
C VAL A 81 -6.78 -18.30 2.82
N VAL A 82 -5.68 -18.29 2.06
CA VAL A 82 -4.66 -17.24 2.12
C VAL A 82 -4.13 -16.96 0.71
N ALA A 83 -3.60 -15.75 0.48
CA ALA A 83 -3.05 -15.38 -0.81
C ALA A 83 -1.96 -16.37 -1.27
N GLY A 84 -2.02 -16.77 -2.54
CA GLY A 84 -1.15 -17.80 -3.10
C GLY A 84 -1.77 -18.50 -4.31
N SER A 85 -1.17 -19.61 -4.74
CA SER A 85 -1.69 -20.43 -5.83
C SER A 85 -1.96 -21.87 -5.39
N ALA A 86 -2.99 -22.48 -5.98
CA ALA A 86 -3.37 -23.88 -5.79
C ALA A 86 -3.92 -24.47 -7.11
N THR A 87 -3.72 -25.76 -7.32
CA THR A 87 -4.34 -26.54 -8.40
C THR A 87 -5.45 -27.42 -7.84
N ILE A 88 -6.65 -27.25 -8.38
CA ILE A 88 -7.80 -28.07 -8.02
C ILE A 88 -7.98 -29.18 -9.05
N THR A 89 -8.09 -30.41 -8.58
CA THR A 89 -8.24 -31.61 -9.42
C THR A 89 -9.59 -32.28 -9.18
N ALA A 90 -10.34 -32.51 -10.27
CA ALA A 90 -11.53 -33.34 -10.28
C ALA A 90 -11.20 -34.70 -10.89
N THR A 91 -11.49 -35.80 -10.18
CA THR A 91 -11.23 -37.17 -10.62
C THR A 91 -12.51 -37.99 -10.70
N SER A 92 -12.69 -38.72 -11.80
CA SER A 92 -13.74 -39.72 -11.97
C SER A 92 -13.21 -40.95 -12.70
N SER A 93 -13.44 -42.14 -12.14
CA SER A 93 -12.98 -43.42 -12.71
C SER A 93 -11.50 -43.44 -13.14
N GLY A 94 -10.63 -42.82 -12.33
CA GLY A 94 -9.18 -42.74 -12.58
C GLY A 94 -8.75 -41.72 -13.65
N LYS A 95 -9.70 -40.95 -14.22
CA LYS A 95 -9.43 -39.83 -15.13
C LYS A 95 -9.57 -38.51 -14.37
N SER A 96 -8.76 -37.52 -14.74
CA SER A 96 -8.73 -36.24 -14.04
C SER A 96 -8.76 -35.05 -14.99
N GLY A 97 -9.33 -33.96 -14.49
CA GLY A 97 -9.20 -32.61 -15.06
C GLY A 97 -8.81 -31.63 -13.96
N THR A 98 -8.19 -30.51 -14.33
CA THR A 98 -7.62 -29.56 -13.37
C THR A 98 -8.04 -28.11 -13.65
N ALA A 99 -8.04 -27.28 -12.61
CA ALA A 99 -8.14 -25.84 -12.71
C ALA A 99 -7.11 -25.14 -11.80
N SER A 100 -6.50 -24.07 -12.31
CA SER A 100 -5.57 -23.23 -11.56
C SER A 100 -6.31 -22.15 -10.78
N ILE A 101 -6.07 -22.06 -9.48
CA ILE A 101 -6.67 -21.06 -8.60
C ILE A 101 -5.59 -20.11 -8.11
N THR A 102 -5.81 -18.82 -8.32
CA THR A 102 -5.04 -17.75 -7.68
C THR A 102 -5.88 -17.16 -6.57
N VAL A 103 -5.39 -17.22 -5.34
CA VAL A 103 -6.02 -16.57 -4.19
C VAL A 103 -5.36 -15.21 -4.00
N THR A 104 -6.16 -14.14 -3.98
CA THR A 104 -5.69 -12.78 -3.65
C THR A 104 -6.03 -12.46 -2.20
N ALA A 105 -5.25 -11.58 -1.58
CA ALA A 105 -5.65 -11.01 -0.29
C ALA A 105 -6.99 -10.25 -0.45
N PRO A 106 -7.82 -10.17 0.61
CA PRO A 106 -8.94 -9.25 0.62
C PRO A 106 -8.43 -7.82 0.40
N PRO A 107 -9.19 -6.96 -0.28
CA PRO A 107 -8.89 -5.54 -0.25
C PRO A 107 -8.85 -5.11 1.23
N PRO A 108 -7.89 -4.26 1.62
CA PRO A 108 -7.89 -3.70 2.96
C PRO A 108 -9.25 -3.01 3.21
N PRO A 109 -9.75 -3.03 4.45
CA PRO A 109 -10.93 -2.23 4.79
C PRO A 109 -10.65 -0.77 4.42
N PRO A 110 -11.65 -0.03 3.91
CA PRO A 110 -11.48 1.40 3.71
C PRO A 110 -11.11 2.05 5.04
N PRO A 111 -10.22 3.06 5.04
CA PRO A 111 -9.89 3.80 6.25
C PRO A 111 -11.18 4.32 6.92
N PRO A 112 -11.26 4.32 8.26
CA PRO A 112 -12.42 4.86 8.96
C PRO A 112 -12.71 6.29 8.51
N GLY A 113 -13.99 6.64 8.41
CA GLY A 113 -14.40 8.02 8.15
C GLY A 113 -13.80 8.97 9.20
N GLY A 114 -13.16 10.03 8.75
CA GLY A 114 -12.44 10.98 9.60
C GLY A 114 -13.26 12.15 10.10
N THR A 115 -12.77 12.78 11.17
CA THR A 115 -13.17 14.13 11.58
C THR A 115 -12.09 15.11 11.14
N LEU A 116 -12.47 16.19 10.46
CA LEU A 116 -11.56 17.26 10.07
C LEU A 116 -10.91 17.87 11.32
N LEU A 117 -9.59 17.99 11.31
CA LEU A 117 -8.80 18.63 12.36
C LEU A 117 -8.46 20.08 11.97
N PHE A 118 -7.99 20.29 10.73
CA PHE A 118 -7.89 21.60 10.10
C PHE A 118 -7.77 21.46 8.58
N GLU A 119 -7.97 22.55 7.87
CA GLU A 119 -7.74 22.68 6.43
C GLU A 119 -7.05 23.99 6.09
N GLU A 120 -6.39 24.03 4.94
CA GLU A 120 -5.76 25.20 4.38
C GLU A 120 -5.85 25.15 2.85
N ASP A 121 -6.67 26.04 2.30
CA ASP A 121 -6.89 26.15 0.85
C ASP A 121 -5.83 27.02 0.16
N PHE A 122 -5.04 27.80 0.91
CA PHE A 122 -4.00 28.69 0.39
C PHE A 122 -4.49 29.78 -0.57
N GLU A 123 -5.72 30.26 -0.38
CA GLU A 123 -6.30 31.36 -1.18
C GLU A 123 -5.63 32.72 -0.92
N ASP A 124 -4.96 32.86 0.23
CA ASP A 124 -4.22 34.07 0.60
C ASP A 124 -3.05 33.76 1.55
N ALA A 125 -2.14 34.74 1.70
CA ALA A 125 -0.95 34.61 2.53
C ALA A 125 -1.20 34.77 4.04
N ASN A 126 -2.45 35.04 4.48
CA ASN A 126 -2.78 35.29 5.89
C ASN A 126 -2.95 33.98 6.70
N ILE A 127 -2.10 32.98 6.44
CA ILE A 127 -2.12 31.67 7.09
C ILE A 127 -1.92 31.77 8.61
N SER A 128 -1.24 32.82 9.09
CA SER A 128 -1.08 33.07 10.54
C SER A 128 -2.41 33.20 11.28
N SER A 129 -3.43 33.80 10.64
CA SER A 129 -4.77 33.93 11.21
C SER A 129 -5.53 32.59 11.27
N ARG A 130 -5.05 31.58 10.53
CA ARG A 130 -5.60 30.23 10.45
C ARG A 130 -4.84 29.20 11.30
N GLY A 131 -3.97 29.68 12.20
CA GLY A 131 -3.29 28.85 13.21
C GLY A 131 -1.90 28.36 12.81
N TRP A 132 -1.39 28.76 11.64
CA TRP A 132 -0.02 28.45 11.24
C TRP A 132 1.01 29.30 12.03
N TYR A 133 2.18 28.72 12.31
CA TYR A 133 3.28 29.36 13.07
C TYR A 133 4.67 28.87 12.63
N ASP A 134 5.71 29.26 13.39
CA ASP A 134 7.16 29.10 13.14
C ASP A 134 7.66 30.06 12.03
N ASN A 135 7.04 30.00 10.86
CA ASN A 135 7.12 31.04 9.86
C ASN A 135 5.86 31.00 9.00
N THR A 136 5.26 32.16 8.76
CA THR A 136 3.97 32.28 8.06
C THR A 136 4.09 33.01 6.73
N ASN A 137 5.31 33.21 6.23
CA ASN A 137 5.57 33.80 4.92
C ASN A 137 5.52 32.70 3.84
N VAL A 138 4.31 32.41 3.38
CA VAL A 138 4.05 31.51 2.26
C VAL A 138 3.98 32.31 0.96
N LEU A 139 4.58 31.80 -0.12
CA LEU A 139 4.40 32.37 -1.45
C LEU A 139 3.07 31.87 -2.00
N ILE A 140 2.22 32.79 -2.45
CA ILE A 140 0.92 32.48 -3.04
C ILE A 140 0.98 32.63 -4.56
N SER A 141 0.62 31.58 -5.28
CA SER A 141 0.53 31.57 -6.74
C SER A 141 -0.92 31.71 -7.17
N THR A 142 -1.24 32.76 -7.93
CA THR A 142 -2.56 32.92 -8.58
C THR A 142 -2.58 32.35 -10.01
N ALA A 143 -1.45 31.81 -10.48
CA ALA A 143 -1.32 31.24 -11.83
C ALA A 143 -1.41 29.72 -11.83
N GLU A 144 -1.00 29.09 -10.73
CA GLU A 144 -1.03 27.65 -10.53
C GLU A 144 -1.94 27.39 -9.34
N HIS A 145 -3.11 26.82 -9.59
CA HIS A 145 -4.08 26.39 -8.58
C HIS A 145 -5.01 25.36 -9.22
N ILE A 146 -5.71 24.57 -8.43
CA ILE A 146 -6.68 23.61 -8.95
C ILE A 146 -7.93 24.32 -9.47
N ALA A 147 -8.75 23.61 -10.24
CA ALA A 147 -10.05 24.12 -10.66
C ALA A 147 -10.95 24.31 -9.42
N GLY A 148 -11.47 25.54 -9.24
CA GLY A 148 -12.33 25.90 -8.11
C GLY A 148 -11.63 26.76 -7.05
N SER A 149 -10.30 26.67 -6.96
CA SER A 149 -9.47 27.57 -6.13
C SER A 149 -9.13 28.85 -6.89
N THR A 150 -8.64 29.88 -6.19
CA THR A 150 -8.12 31.12 -6.80
C THR A 150 -6.61 31.30 -6.64
N ALA A 151 -6.01 30.55 -5.71
CA ALA A 151 -4.57 30.53 -5.51
C ALA A 151 -4.09 29.21 -4.89
N SER A 152 -2.77 29.04 -4.80
CA SER A 152 -2.13 27.90 -4.11
C SER A 152 -0.83 28.33 -3.43
N ALA A 153 -0.31 27.50 -2.53
CA ALA A 153 1.02 27.70 -1.95
C ALA A 153 2.11 27.25 -2.91
N GLN A 154 3.12 28.09 -3.12
CA GLN A 154 4.32 27.79 -3.90
C GLN A 154 5.55 27.61 -3.00
N TYR A 155 6.31 26.56 -3.29
CA TYR A 155 7.64 26.33 -2.72
C TYR A 155 8.63 26.25 -3.86
N HIS A 156 9.42 27.32 -3.99
CA HIS A 156 10.33 27.53 -5.10
C HIS A 156 11.78 27.36 -4.64
N PHE A 157 12.50 26.42 -5.24
CA PHE A 157 13.91 26.17 -4.96
C PHE A 157 14.77 26.81 -6.05
N LEU A 158 15.71 27.65 -5.65
CA LEU A 158 16.80 28.09 -6.51
C LEU A 158 17.83 26.96 -6.65
N THR A 159 18.55 26.91 -7.77
CA THR A 159 19.67 25.97 -7.95
C THR A 159 20.66 26.06 -6.79
N GLY A 160 20.98 24.92 -6.18
CA GLY A 160 21.88 24.79 -5.03
C GLY A 160 21.25 25.12 -3.67
N ALA A 161 20.02 25.64 -3.62
CA ALA A 161 19.34 25.91 -2.36
C ALA A 161 18.84 24.63 -1.70
N THR A 162 19.00 24.53 -0.38
CA THR A 162 18.55 23.37 0.40
C THR A 162 17.12 23.52 0.93
N VAL A 163 16.62 24.75 0.96
CA VAL A 163 15.26 25.13 1.36
C VAL A 163 14.63 26.00 0.28
N PRO A 164 13.30 26.04 0.16
CA PRO A 164 12.64 26.94 -0.76
C PRO A 164 12.80 28.42 -0.34
N THR A 165 12.42 29.32 -1.24
CA THR A 165 12.38 30.76 -0.97
C THR A 165 11.27 31.15 0.00
N SER A 166 10.20 30.35 0.07
CA SER A 166 9.29 30.28 1.22
C SER A 166 9.91 29.38 2.29
N SER A 167 9.70 29.72 3.55
CA SER A 167 10.18 28.91 4.68
C SER A 167 9.30 27.69 4.93
N SER A 168 9.64 26.88 5.94
CA SER A 168 8.76 25.88 6.52
C SER A 168 7.62 26.52 7.33
N GLN A 169 6.46 25.85 7.39
CA GLN A 169 5.29 26.25 8.19
C GLN A 169 4.88 25.11 9.12
N ARG A 170 4.37 25.46 10.30
CA ARG A 170 3.82 24.50 11.27
C ARG A 170 2.37 24.78 11.59
N HIS A 171 1.60 23.73 11.87
CA HIS A 171 0.23 23.82 12.38
C HIS A 171 0.02 22.80 13.49
N LYS A 172 -0.73 23.18 14.53
CA LYS A 172 -1.12 22.26 15.61
C LYS A 172 -2.55 21.82 15.43
N PHE A 173 -2.79 20.54 15.69
CA PHE A 173 -4.13 19.99 15.77
C PHE A 173 -4.35 19.25 17.09
N THR A 174 -5.62 19.00 17.39
CA THR A 174 -6.02 18.22 18.56
C THR A 174 -5.37 16.83 18.51
N PRO A 175 -4.63 16.41 19.55
CA PRO A 175 -3.95 15.13 19.57
C PRO A 175 -4.83 13.94 19.17
N SER A 176 -4.31 13.08 18.29
CA SER A 176 -5.06 11.95 17.74
C SER A 176 -4.19 10.70 17.63
N ASN A 177 -4.82 9.53 17.80
CA ASN A 177 -4.17 8.23 17.53
C ASN A 177 -4.09 7.91 16.03
N SER A 178 -4.72 8.72 15.18
CA SER A 178 -4.67 8.61 13.74
C SER A 178 -4.48 9.95 13.08
N PHE A 179 -3.80 9.95 11.94
CA PHE A 179 -3.51 11.12 11.14
C PHE A 179 -3.87 10.79 9.69
N TYR A 180 -4.68 11.65 9.09
CA TYR A 180 -5.00 11.62 7.67
C TYR A 180 -4.57 12.94 7.07
N LEU A 181 -3.87 12.89 5.96
CA LEU A 181 -3.46 14.03 5.16
C LEU A 181 -4.01 13.86 3.75
N SER A 182 -4.65 14.88 3.22
CA SER A 182 -4.96 14.97 1.79
C SER A 182 -4.63 16.33 1.23
N TYR A 183 -4.11 16.38 0.01
CA TYR A 183 -3.74 17.62 -0.65
C TYR A 183 -3.64 17.41 -2.16
N TYR A 184 -3.79 18.49 -2.91
CA TYR A 184 -3.37 18.53 -4.29
C TYR A 184 -1.93 19.01 -4.38
N VAL A 185 -1.15 18.40 -5.26
CA VAL A 185 0.24 18.78 -5.52
C VAL A 185 0.53 18.79 -7.01
N LYS A 186 1.32 19.77 -7.43
CA LYS A 186 1.86 19.90 -8.78
C LYS A 186 3.34 20.26 -8.72
N TYR A 187 4.12 19.72 -9.64
CA TYR A 187 5.55 20.01 -9.78
C TYR A 187 5.86 20.64 -11.13
N SER A 188 6.83 21.55 -11.19
CA SER A 188 7.20 22.22 -12.44
C SER A 188 7.65 21.23 -13.53
N THR A 189 7.55 21.61 -14.80
CA THR A 189 7.92 20.75 -15.94
C THR A 189 9.38 20.27 -15.86
N ASN A 190 10.27 21.10 -15.32
CA ASN A 190 11.67 20.80 -15.09
C ASN A 190 11.98 20.18 -13.73
N TRP A 191 10.97 19.81 -12.93
CA TRP A 191 11.17 19.20 -11.63
C TRP A 191 11.91 17.87 -11.74
N VAL A 192 12.98 17.77 -10.95
CA VAL A 192 13.82 16.57 -10.78
C VAL A 192 13.94 16.16 -9.31
N GLY A 193 13.25 16.86 -8.41
CA GLY A 193 13.39 16.69 -6.96
C GLY A 193 14.84 16.90 -6.53
N SER A 194 15.37 16.01 -5.70
CA SER A 194 16.79 16.01 -5.33
C SER A 194 17.70 15.26 -6.32
N GLY A 195 17.12 14.47 -7.23
CA GLY A 195 17.85 13.46 -8.00
C GLY A 195 18.24 12.20 -7.20
N GLN A 196 17.86 12.12 -5.93
CA GLN A 196 18.22 11.05 -4.99
C GLN A 196 17.00 10.23 -4.54
N ALA A 197 17.27 9.04 -4.01
CA ALA A 197 16.25 8.10 -3.54
C ALA A 197 15.77 8.35 -2.09
N TYR A 198 16.33 9.37 -1.43
CA TYR A 198 16.13 9.67 -0.01
C TYR A 198 15.60 11.10 0.23
N GLN A 199 15.43 11.89 -0.83
CA GLN A 199 15.02 13.31 -0.81
C GLN A 199 14.23 13.63 -2.09
N PRO A 200 13.44 14.72 -2.15
CA PRO A 200 13.23 15.73 -1.12
C PRO A 200 12.44 15.19 0.08
N HIS A 201 12.60 15.86 1.22
CA HIS A 201 11.61 15.80 2.28
C HIS A 201 10.53 16.85 2.02
N GLU A 202 9.27 16.61 2.38
CA GLU A 202 8.14 17.49 2.01
C GLU A 202 7.24 17.80 3.21
N PHE A 203 6.56 16.78 3.73
CA PHE A 203 5.56 16.91 4.79
C PHE A 203 5.88 15.99 5.96
N TYR A 204 5.49 16.42 7.17
CA TYR A 204 5.85 15.75 8.41
C TYR A 204 4.69 15.82 9.40
N THR A 205 4.56 14.81 10.24
CA THR A 205 3.72 14.90 11.44
C THR A 205 4.46 14.42 12.67
N LEU A 206 4.46 15.27 13.70
CA LEU A 206 5.18 15.03 14.95
C LEU A 206 4.22 14.70 16.10
N SER A 207 4.81 14.21 17.18
CA SER A 207 4.08 13.66 18.31
C SER A 207 3.87 14.63 19.47
N THR A 208 2.99 14.26 20.39
CA THR A 208 2.76 14.96 21.67
C THR A 208 3.97 14.98 22.61
N LEU A 209 5.02 14.21 22.33
CA LEU A 209 6.26 14.25 23.12
C LEU A 209 7.31 15.19 22.52
N ASP A 210 7.07 15.70 21.31
CA ASP A 210 7.96 16.61 20.61
C ASP A 210 7.58 18.06 20.89
N GLY A 211 8.61 18.91 21.00
CA GLY A 211 8.43 20.33 21.20
C GLY A 211 7.93 21.04 19.94
N ASP A 212 7.23 22.15 20.13
CA ASP A 212 6.65 22.95 19.05
C ASP A 212 7.66 23.37 17.97
N TYR A 213 8.92 23.52 18.35
CA TYR A 213 10.02 23.97 17.49
C TYR A 213 11.12 22.91 17.32
N ASP A 214 10.88 21.67 17.78
CA ASP A 214 11.83 20.59 17.57
C ASP A 214 11.98 20.33 16.07
N GLY A 215 13.23 20.11 15.64
CA GLY A 215 13.52 19.79 14.24
C GLY A 215 12.92 18.44 13.85
N PRO A 216 12.49 18.26 12.59
CA PRO A 216 11.84 17.03 12.16
C PRO A 216 12.77 15.82 12.26
N SER A 217 14.09 15.98 12.17
CA SER A 217 15.04 14.86 12.17
C SER A 217 15.47 14.35 13.56
N GLN A 218 14.96 14.88 14.67
CA GLN A 218 15.30 14.37 16.02
C GLN A 218 14.09 14.46 16.96
N ASN A 219 13.29 13.40 17.00
CA ASN A 219 11.95 13.37 17.57
C ASN A 219 11.66 12.05 18.32
N PHE A 220 10.53 11.99 19.02
CA PHE A 220 9.97 10.75 19.59
C PHE A 220 9.07 10.00 18.62
N LEU A 221 8.42 10.72 17.71
CA LEU A 221 7.84 10.15 16.50
C LEU A 221 7.70 11.26 15.45
N ASP A 222 8.25 11.02 14.27
CA ASP A 222 7.99 11.79 13.06
C ASP A 222 7.64 10.84 11.92
N VAL A 223 6.63 11.24 11.14
CA VAL A 223 6.21 10.53 9.94
C VAL A 223 6.28 11.47 8.75
N TYR A 224 7.13 11.11 7.81
CA TYR A 224 7.36 11.82 6.57
C TYR A 224 6.36 11.35 5.52
N VAL A 225 5.77 12.27 4.78
CA VAL A 225 4.96 12.00 3.58
C VAL A 225 5.62 12.69 2.41
N GLU A 226 6.13 11.95 1.44
CA GLU A 226 7.04 12.49 0.42
C GLU A 226 6.90 11.82 -0.94
N HIS A 227 7.46 12.51 -1.94
CA HIS A 227 7.68 11.96 -3.26
C HIS A 227 9.15 12.07 -3.67
N ASN A 228 9.87 10.95 -3.59
CA ASN A 228 11.27 10.92 -4.00
C ASN A 228 11.35 10.75 -5.52
N TYR A 229 12.06 11.64 -6.20
CA TYR A 229 12.02 11.77 -7.65
C TYR A 229 13.32 11.30 -8.31
N GLN A 230 13.22 10.24 -9.11
CA GLN A 230 14.34 9.68 -9.89
C GLN A 230 13.82 9.18 -11.25
N ASN A 231 13.62 10.13 -12.19
CA ASN A 231 12.91 9.89 -13.45
C ASN A 231 11.47 9.39 -13.25
N GLY A 232 10.83 9.94 -12.23
CA GLY A 232 9.49 9.59 -11.77
C GLY A 232 9.43 9.68 -10.24
N GLY A 233 8.33 10.20 -9.70
CA GLY A 233 8.15 10.36 -8.26
C GLY A 233 7.51 9.14 -7.64
N ARG A 234 8.16 8.60 -6.61
CA ARG A 234 7.67 7.49 -5.80
C ARG A 234 7.16 8.00 -4.46
N PRO A 235 5.92 7.63 -4.06
CA PRO A 235 5.48 7.79 -2.69
C PRO A 235 6.49 7.17 -1.73
N ARG A 236 6.92 7.91 -0.72
CA ARG A 236 7.77 7.45 0.36
C ARG A 236 7.19 7.92 1.69
N ILE A 237 7.06 6.97 2.60
CA ILE A 237 6.80 7.23 4.01
C ILE A 237 8.06 6.83 4.78
N ALA A 238 8.57 7.72 5.62
CA ALA A 238 9.60 7.39 6.60
C ALA A 238 9.06 7.61 8.00
N ILE A 239 9.35 6.71 8.93
CA ILE A 239 8.95 6.80 10.33
C ILE A 239 10.23 6.83 11.15
N GLN A 240 10.42 7.91 11.92
CA GLN A 240 11.58 8.15 12.76
C GLN A 240 11.18 8.24 14.23
N ASP A 241 12.11 7.89 15.11
CA ASP A 241 11.96 8.02 16.56
C ASP A 241 13.32 8.11 17.27
N ASN A 242 14.19 8.99 16.77
CA ASN A 242 15.58 9.13 17.19
C ASN A 242 15.78 9.33 18.70
N LYS A 243 14.84 9.99 19.39
CA LYS A 243 14.87 10.18 20.85
C LYS A 243 14.54 8.91 21.65
N SER A 244 13.96 7.90 21.00
CA SER A 244 13.64 6.60 21.58
C SER A 244 14.78 5.59 21.46
N VAL A 245 15.87 5.92 20.74
CA VAL A 245 17.04 5.05 20.60
C VAL A 245 17.68 4.78 21.96
N ASN A 246 17.78 3.49 22.32
CA ASN A 246 18.37 3.04 23.56
C ASN A 246 19.85 2.67 23.38
N TYR A 247 20.70 3.38 24.11
CA TYR A 247 22.16 3.23 24.11
C TYR A 247 22.71 2.32 25.22
N SER A 248 21.86 1.86 26.14
CA SER A 248 22.26 1.15 27.35
C SER A 248 22.53 -0.34 27.13
N TYR A 249 22.16 -0.89 25.97
CA TYR A 249 22.27 -2.32 25.64
C TYR A 249 23.39 -2.64 24.64
N GLY A 250 24.45 -1.82 24.61
CA GLY A 250 25.64 -2.05 23.79
C GLY A 250 25.69 -1.23 22.50
N ALA A 251 26.56 -1.63 21.58
CA ALA A 251 26.78 -0.92 20.32
C ALA A 251 25.59 -1.05 19.37
N LEU A 252 25.31 0.02 18.62
CA LEU A 252 24.24 0.09 17.63
C LEU A 252 24.77 -0.29 16.23
N PRO A 253 23.92 -0.84 15.34
CA PRO A 253 22.55 -1.30 15.62
C PRO A 253 22.53 -2.58 16.46
N ASN A 254 21.54 -2.71 17.35
CA ASN A 254 21.27 -3.93 18.12
C ASN A 254 19.79 -4.27 18.07
N ASN A 255 19.40 -5.52 18.36
CA ASN A 255 18.00 -5.92 18.37
C ASN A 255 17.50 -6.07 19.81
N LEU A 256 16.54 -5.22 20.21
CA LEU A 256 15.98 -5.17 21.55
C LEU A 256 14.51 -5.58 21.63
N ILE A 257 13.93 -6.08 20.53
CA ILE A 257 12.49 -6.39 20.41
C ILE A 257 12.00 -7.31 21.53
N ALA A 258 12.73 -8.39 21.81
CA ALA A 258 12.39 -9.36 22.85
C ALA A 258 13.04 -9.05 24.22
N VAL A 259 13.64 -7.86 24.38
CA VAL A 259 14.45 -7.49 25.53
C VAL A 259 13.78 -6.39 26.36
N THR A 260 13.30 -5.32 25.73
CA THR A 260 12.75 -4.15 26.43
C THR A 260 11.81 -3.35 25.52
N GLU A 261 10.82 -2.69 26.11
CA GLU A 261 9.98 -1.71 25.41
C GLU A 261 10.58 -0.30 25.45
N ASN A 262 11.57 -0.04 26.30
CA ASN A 262 12.37 1.19 26.22
C ASN A 262 13.41 1.06 25.09
N ARG A 263 12.98 1.23 23.84
CA ARG A 263 13.76 1.09 22.61
C ARG A 263 13.09 1.87 21.49
N SER A 264 13.84 2.15 20.42
CA SER A 264 13.25 2.68 19.21
C SER A 264 12.46 1.63 18.40
N VAL A 265 11.59 2.09 17.52
CA VAL A 265 10.80 1.29 16.57
C VAL A 265 11.35 1.33 15.15
N GLY A 266 12.29 2.23 14.84
CA GLY A 266 13.08 2.20 13.60
C GLY A 266 14.33 1.33 13.72
N GLY A 267 15.26 1.48 12.76
CA GLY A 267 16.36 0.52 12.56
C GLY A 267 17.34 0.30 13.72
N CYS A 268 17.61 1.29 14.57
CA CYS A 268 18.73 1.20 15.53
C CYS A 268 18.56 0.18 16.65
N ASN A 269 17.34 -0.04 17.16
CA ASN A 269 17.07 -1.06 18.19
C ASN A 269 16.25 -2.27 17.67
N GLY A 270 16.15 -2.42 16.34
CA GLY A 270 15.44 -3.50 15.67
C GLY A 270 13.97 -3.19 15.38
N MET A 271 13.49 -3.69 14.24
CA MET A 271 12.12 -3.55 13.76
C MET A 271 11.36 -4.89 13.83
N VAL A 272 10.07 -4.82 14.14
CA VAL A 272 9.19 -6.01 14.22
C VAL A 272 8.61 -6.39 12.87
N GLU A 273 8.55 -5.43 11.94
CA GLU A 273 7.96 -5.57 10.63
C GLU A 273 8.84 -6.36 9.67
N SER A 274 8.21 -7.18 8.83
CA SER A 274 8.90 -7.90 7.77
C SER A 274 9.05 -7.04 6.51
N ASN A 275 10.15 -7.24 5.77
CA ASN A 275 10.40 -6.64 4.45
C ASN A 275 10.30 -5.10 4.41
N ILE A 276 10.74 -4.42 5.46
CA ILE A 276 10.86 -2.97 5.50
C ILE A 276 12.34 -2.57 5.44
N TYR A 277 12.66 -1.56 4.63
CA TYR A 277 13.97 -0.94 4.63
C TYR A 277 14.11 -0.01 5.83
N SER A 278 15.28 0.03 6.45
CA SER A 278 15.55 0.85 7.62
C SER A 278 17.00 1.27 7.69
N GLU A 279 17.23 2.41 8.29
CA GLU A 279 18.57 2.94 8.49
C GLU A 279 18.89 3.05 9.99
N CYS A 280 20.18 2.95 10.28
CA CYS A 280 20.75 3.26 11.59
C CYS A 280 22.19 3.73 11.40
N PHE A 281 22.47 5.00 11.65
CA PHE A 281 23.82 5.53 11.52
C PHE A 281 24.10 6.69 12.48
N ASN A 282 25.38 6.92 12.76
CA ASN A 282 25.82 8.00 13.63
C ASN A 282 25.74 9.35 12.88
N PHE A 283 24.93 10.28 13.39
CA PHE A 283 24.74 11.62 12.85
C PHE A 283 25.49 12.69 13.66
N GLY A 284 26.58 12.30 14.31
CA GLY A 284 27.43 13.16 15.14
C GLY A 284 26.93 13.28 16.57
N SER A 285 25.84 14.02 16.79
CA SER A 285 25.30 14.30 18.14
C SER A 285 24.27 13.28 18.63
N TYR A 286 23.72 12.47 17.72
CA TYR A 286 22.78 11.38 18.00
C TYR A 286 22.89 10.30 16.94
N TRP A 287 22.27 9.15 17.17
CA TRP A 287 22.09 8.13 16.14
C TRP A 287 20.76 8.36 15.42
N TYR A 288 20.84 8.52 14.11
CA TYR A 288 19.67 8.54 13.25
C TYR A 288 19.17 7.11 13.06
N ASN A 289 17.85 6.93 13.15
CA ASN A 289 17.16 5.72 12.79
C ASN A 289 15.83 6.05 12.10
N ASP A 290 15.47 5.20 11.16
CA ASP A 290 14.14 5.25 10.57
C ASP A 290 13.68 3.87 10.12
N LYS A 291 12.48 3.84 9.54
CA LYS A 291 12.00 2.78 8.68
C LYS A 291 11.16 3.34 7.56
N GLN A 292 11.18 2.69 6.41
CA GLN A 292 10.70 3.30 5.17
C GLN A 292 9.76 2.37 4.41
N LEU A 293 8.67 2.96 3.92
CA LEU A 293 7.73 2.34 3.00
C LEU A 293 7.76 3.11 1.70
N THR A 294 7.85 2.40 0.58
CA THR A 294 7.95 3.02 -0.74
C THR A 294 6.93 2.41 -1.69
N GLY A 295 6.26 3.28 -2.44
CA GLY A 295 5.32 2.90 -3.50
C GLY A 295 6.00 2.68 -4.86
N PRO A 296 5.21 2.25 -5.85
CA PRO A 296 5.59 2.32 -7.27
C PRO A 296 5.85 3.78 -7.74
N VAL A 297 6.34 3.94 -8.97
CA VAL A 297 6.44 5.27 -9.59
C VAL A 297 5.03 5.72 -9.97
N GLU A 298 4.59 6.81 -9.37
CA GLU A 298 3.25 7.36 -9.57
C GLU A 298 3.30 8.69 -10.33
N PHE A 299 4.20 9.60 -9.93
CA PHE A 299 4.39 10.87 -10.64
C PHE A 299 5.22 10.65 -11.90
N GLN A 300 4.56 10.65 -13.04
CA GLN A 300 5.17 10.41 -14.34
C GLN A 300 5.98 11.61 -14.82
N PRO A 301 7.16 11.39 -15.42
CA PRO A 301 8.00 12.47 -15.93
C PRO A 301 7.44 13.15 -17.18
N ASN A 302 6.54 12.48 -17.91
CA ASN A 302 6.00 12.89 -19.21
C ASN A 302 4.47 13.04 -19.17
N PRO A 303 3.87 13.84 -20.08
CA PRO A 303 2.42 14.02 -20.16
C PRO A 303 1.63 12.69 -20.27
N GLY A 304 0.53 12.62 -19.52
CA GLY A 304 -0.32 11.43 -19.37
C GLY A 304 -0.85 11.29 -17.94
N PRO A 305 -1.55 10.18 -17.62
CA PRO A 305 -2.00 9.92 -16.26
C PRO A 305 -0.85 9.98 -15.25
N GLY A 306 -1.02 10.75 -14.17
CA GLY A 306 0.01 10.95 -13.16
C GLY A 306 1.13 11.90 -13.56
N TYR A 307 1.01 12.67 -14.65
CA TYR A 307 2.05 13.60 -15.05
C TYR A 307 2.34 14.61 -13.94
N LYS A 308 3.64 14.77 -13.61
CA LYS A 308 4.09 15.61 -12.50
C LYS A 308 3.64 17.07 -12.57
N ASN A 309 3.45 17.60 -13.78
CA ASN A 309 3.04 19.00 -14.01
C ASN A 309 1.53 19.16 -14.20
N ASP A 310 0.76 18.10 -13.96
CA ASP A 310 -0.66 18.20 -13.70
C ASP A 310 -0.89 18.27 -12.18
N TRP A 311 -2.07 18.73 -11.77
CA TRP A 311 -2.49 18.65 -10.37
C TRP A 311 -2.87 17.20 -10.05
N ASN A 312 -2.15 16.61 -9.11
CA ASN A 312 -2.37 15.25 -8.64
C ASN A 312 -2.87 15.29 -7.20
N PHE A 313 -3.81 14.40 -6.87
CA PHE A 313 -4.37 14.29 -5.54
C PHE A 313 -3.66 13.19 -4.75
N VAL A 314 -3.19 13.54 -3.56
CA VAL A 314 -2.47 12.65 -2.66
C VAL A 314 -3.25 12.51 -1.36
N GLU A 315 -3.34 11.28 -0.87
CA GLU A 315 -3.91 10.97 0.42
C GLU A 315 -2.95 10.04 1.18
N ALA A 316 -2.75 10.29 2.47
CA ALA A 316 -1.97 9.41 3.34
C ALA A 316 -2.70 9.24 4.69
N TYR A 317 -2.77 7.99 5.16
CA TYR A 317 -3.43 7.64 6.42
C TYR A 317 -2.48 6.84 7.32
N PHE A 318 -2.48 7.20 8.59
CA PHE A 318 -1.67 6.58 9.62
C PHE A 318 -2.52 6.33 10.85
N GLN A 319 -2.40 5.13 11.41
CA GLN A 319 -3.00 4.77 12.68
C GLN A 319 -1.93 4.20 13.59
N LEU A 320 -1.78 4.79 14.78
CA LEU A 320 -0.87 4.27 15.80
C LEU A 320 -1.30 2.86 16.21
N ASN A 321 -0.30 2.05 16.51
CA ASN A 321 -0.51 0.71 17.04
C ASN A 321 -1.10 0.71 18.46
N THR A 322 -1.70 -0.43 18.80
CA THR A 322 -2.19 -0.71 20.15
C THR A 322 -1.05 -1.06 21.11
N ILE A 323 -1.31 -0.84 22.40
CA ILE A 323 -0.47 -1.29 23.51
C ILE A 323 -1.27 -2.30 24.31
N VAL A 324 -0.79 -3.54 24.41
CA VAL A 324 -1.44 -4.63 25.15
C VAL A 324 -0.49 -5.09 26.26
N ASN A 325 -0.94 -5.01 27.52
CA ASN A 325 -0.13 -5.35 28.70
C ASN A 325 1.23 -4.64 28.74
N GLY A 326 1.28 -3.39 28.29
CA GLY A 326 2.51 -2.60 28.24
C GLY A 326 3.47 -2.97 27.11
N ILE A 327 3.02 -3.73 26.10
CA ILE A 327 3.81 -4.11 24.93
C ILE A 327 3.15 -3.55 23.66
N GLY A 328 3.91 -2.86 22.83
CA GLY A 328 3.45 -2.39 21.53
C GLY A 328 3.21 -3.56 20.56
N GLN A 329 2.00 -3.60 19.99
CA GLN A 329 1.63 -4.59 18.98
C GLN A 329 1.98 -4.06 17.58
N ALA A 330 2.35 -4.93 16.64
CA ALA A 330 2.59 -4.54 15.25
C ALA A 330 1.25 -4.55 14.48
N ASP A 331 0.35 -3.63 14.84
CA ASP A 331 -1.02 -3.55 14.28
C ASP A 331 -1.42 -2.13 13.85
N GLY A 332 -0.45 -1.21 13.77
CA GLY A 332 -0.64 0.11 13.21
C GLY A 332 -0.79 0.07 11.69
N VAL A 333 -1.42 1.11 11.15
CA VAL A 333 -1.79 1.20 9.74
C VAL A 333 -1.02 2.30 9.05
N VAL A 334 -0.52 2.02 7.85
CA VAL A 334 0.00 3.02 6.90
C VAL A 334 -0.67 2.75 5.56
N GLN A 335 -1.38 3.75 5.03
CA GLN A 335 -1.97 3.69 3.70
C GLN A 335 -1.66 4.97 2.92
N TYR A 336 -1.52 4.82 1.61
CA TYR A 336 -1.19 5.93 0.70
C TYR A 336 -1.98 5.78 -0.59
N TRP A 337 -2.66 6.84 -1.02
CA TRP A 337 -3.34 6.90 -2.29
C TRP A 337 -2.75 7.99 -3.19
N PHE A 338 -2.65 7.66 -4.47
CA PHE A 338 -2.32 8.59 -5.53
C PHE A 338 -3.45 8.61 -6.56
N ASN A 339 -4.05 9.78 -6.77
CA ASN A 339 -5.20 9.97 -7.65
C ASN A 339 -6.32 8.93 -7.39
N GLY A 340 -6.59 8.67 -6.11
CA GLY A 340 -7.60 7.70 -5.64
C GLY A 340 -7.18 6.22 -5.70
N THR A 341 -6.01 5.89 -6.26
CA THR A 341 -5.47 4.52 -6.30
C THR A 341 -4.62 4.26 -5.05
N LEU A 342 -4.92 3.18 -4.32
CA LEU A 342 -4.13 2.75 -3.15
C LEU A 342 -2.81 2.12 -3.62
N VAL A 343 -1.68 2.69 -3.19
CA VAL A 343 -0.34 2.34 -3.69
C VAL A 343 0.64 1.91 -2.58
N ILE A 344 0.34 2.24 -1.32
CA ILE A 344 0.97 1.64 -0.13
C ILE A 344 -0.16 1.22 0.80
N ASP A 345 -0.10 -0.01 1.30
CA ASP A 345 -1.11 -0.58 2.21
C ASP A 345 -0.44 -1.54 3.19
N ARG A 346 -0.31 -1.11 4.45
CA ARG A 346 0.32 -1.87 5.53
C ARG A 346 -0.51 -1.78 6.80
N HIS A 347 -0.63 -2.91 7.48
CA HIS A 347 -1.44 -3.08 8.70
C HIS A 347 -0.63 -3.74 9.83
N ASP A 348 0.69 -3.74 9.69
CA ASP A 348 1.64 -4.42 10.57
C ASP A 348 2.67 -3.45 11.17
N ILE A 349 2.36 -2.15 11.23
CA ILE A 349 3.36 -1.12 11.56
C ILE A 349 3.36 -0.80 13.06
N LEU A 350 4.53 -0.79 13.68
CA LEU A 350 4.75 -0.39 15.07
C LEU A 350 5.23 1.06 15.13
N PHE A 351 4.38 2.02 15.47
CA PHE A 351 4.76 3.42 15.60
C PHE A 351 5.32 3.79 16.99
N ARG A 352 4.90 3.06 18.04
CA ARG A 352 5.30 3.32 19.42
C ARG A 352 5.38 2.02 20.23
N THR A 353 6.29 1.99 21.20
CA THR A 353 6.40 0.91 22.17
C THR A 353 5.59 1.20 23.43
N GLY A 354 5.56 0.24 24.35
CA GLY A 354 5.03 0.42 25.70
C GLY A 354 5.76 1.45 26.56
N ALA A 355 6.91 1.99 26.13
CA ALA A 355 7.57 3.11 26.82
C ALA A 355 6.83 4.44 26.61
N HIS A 356 6.07 4.57 25.52
CA HIS A 356 5.33 5.79 25.16
C HIS A 356 3.86 5.51 24.85
N PRO A 357 3.09 4.90 25.79
CA PRO A 357 1.77 4.34 25.49
C PRO A 357 0.69 5.39 25.21
N THR A 358 0.93 6.65 25.56
CA THR A 358 0.02 7.79 25.36
C THR A 358 0.48 8.74 24.26
N LEU A 359 1.56 8.41 23.52
CA LEU A 359 2.06 9.25 22.43
C LEU A 359 0.99 9.37 21.33
N GLN A 360 0.68 10.58 20.88
CA GLN A 360 -0.29 10.84 19.81
C GLN A 360 0.32 11.74 18.73
N PHE A 361 -0.23 11.76 17.52
CA PHE A 361 0.07 12.79 16.52
C PHE A 361 -0.54 14.12 16.97
N THR A 362 0.15 15.25 16.80
CA THR A 362 -0.39 16.57 17.23
C THR A 362 0.03 17.76 16.37
N GLN A 363 1.02 17.59 15.51
CA GLN A 363 1.62 18.69 14.75
C GLN A 363 1.78 18.28 13.30
N PHE A 364 1.56 19.22 12.37
CA PHE A 364 1.79 19.05 10.94
C PHE A 364 2.76 20.11 10.44
N LEU A 365 3.68 19.71 9.57
CA LEU A 365 4.66 20.59 8.95
C LEU A 365 4.57 20.49 7.44
N ILE A 366 4.67 21.64 6.78
CA ILE A 366 5.14 21.72 5.41
C ILE A 366 6.57 22.25 5.49
N ALA A 367 7.55 21.38 5.25
CA ALA A 367 8.96 21.77 5.34
C ALA A 367 9.78 21.13 4.21
N PRO A 368 9.56 21.54 2.95
CA PRO A 368 10.30 20.99 1.82
C PRO A 368 11.81 21.22 1.97
N TYR A 369 12.60 20.17 1.77
CA TYR A 369 14.05 20.20 1.98
C TYR A 369 14.79 19.30 1.00
N ILE A 370 15.86 19.83 0.39
CA ILE A 370 16.79 19.11 -0.48
C ILE A 370 18.19 19.27 0.12
N GLY A 371 18.62 18.33 0.96
CA GLY A 371 19.87 18.44 1.71
C GLY A 371 21.12 18.58 0.84
N ASP A 372 21.12 17.97 -0.35
CA ASP A 372 22.22 18.08 -1.32
C ASP A 372 22.19 19.40 -2.14
N GLY A 373 21.16 20.22 -1.92
CA GLY A 373 20.85 21.40 -2.72
C GLY A 373 20.06 21.05 -3.98
N SER A 374 19.11 21.90 -4.36
CA SER A 374 18.28 21.70 -5.54
C SER A 374 19.13 21.60 -6.81
N PRO A 375 19.07 20.51 -7.60
CA PRO A 375 19.90 20.35 -8.80
C PRO A 375 19.61 21.39 -9.89
N VAL A 376 18.38 21.92 -9.89
CA VAL A 376 17.90 22.93 -10.83
C VAL A 376 17.01 23.94 -10.09
N ASP A 377 16.73 25.06 -10.73
CA ASP A 377 15.65 25.96 -10.32
C ASP A 377 14.30 25.26 -10.58
N GLN A 378 13.49 25.01 -9.56
CA GLN A 378 12.25 24.23 -9.69
C GLN A 378 11.22 24.61 -8.63
N SER A 379 9.95 24.31 -8.89
CA SER A 379 8.85 24.63 -7.97
C SER A 379 7.92 23.46 -7.73
N MET A 380 7.36 23.41 -6.53
CA MET A 380 6.19 22.61 -6.18
C MET A 380 5.06 23.53 -5.70
N TRP A 381 3.82 23.16 -6.01
CA TRP A 381 2.62 23.86 -5.56
C TRP A 381 1.72 22.91 -4.78
N ILE A 382 1.08 23.43 -3.73
CA ILE A 382 0.17 22.69 -2.85
C ILE A 382 -1.14 23.47 -2.71
N ASP A 383 -2.25 22.76 -2.80
CA ASP A 383 -3.60 23.33 -2.80
C ASP A 383 -4.58 22.39 -2.06
N ASN A 384 -5.65 22.96 -1.49
CA ASN A 384 -6.68 22.27 -0.70
C ASN A 384 -6.15 21.21 0.27
N LEU A 385 -5.28 21.63 1.18
CA LEU A 385 -4.70 20.75 2.18
C LEU A 385 -5.69 20.49 3.31
N ARG A 386 -5.86 19.23 3.70
CA ARG A 386 -6.70 18.83 4.83
C ARG A 386 -5.99 17.83 5.71
N VAL A 387 -6.14 18.03 7.01
CA VAL A 387 -5.73 17.09 8.05
C VAL A 387 -6.95 16.62 8.82
N ALA A 388 -7.09 15.31 9.01
CA ALA A 388 -8.22 14.69 9.69
C ALA A 388 -7.79 13.46 10.51
N THR A 389 -8.73 12.85 11.24
CA THR A 389 -8.50 11.58 11.95
C THR A 389 -8.70 10.33 11.07
N GLY A 390 -9.12 10.50 9.82
CA GLY A 390 -9.44 9.44 8.88
C GLY A 390 -9.82 10.03 7.53
N ARG A 391 -10.13 9.19 6.55
CA ARG A 391 -10.44 9.67 5.20
C ARG A 391 -11.74 10.48 5.19
N ILE A 392 -11.70 11.63 4.53
CA ILE A 392 -12.84 12.54 4.38
C ILE A 392 -13.16 12.77 2.89
N PRO A 393 -14.43 13.05 2.54
CA PRO A 393 -14.85 13.26 1.15
C PRO A 393 -14.23 14.49 0.47
#